data_AF-A0AAD1RWQ4-F1
#
_entry.id   AF-A0AAD1RWQ4-F1
#
_cell.length_a   1.000
_cell.length_b   1.000
_cell.length_c   1.000
_cell.angle_alpha   90.00
_cell.angle_beta   90.00
_cell.angle_gamma   90.00
#
_symmetry.space_group_name_H-M   'P 1'
#
loop_
_entity.id
_entity.type
_entity.pdbx_description
1 polymer ?
#
loop_
_entity_poly.entity_id
_entity_poly.type
_entity_poly.pdbx_seq_one_letter_code
_entity_poly.pdbx_strand_id
1 'polypeptide(L)'
;MSSDITPNIYKRMKDIVTDILANVTIRGSNCPVGARVSVLSYNSHTKYLIRFSDFKSHEQLISALKNIPLEKTTIGRDIGGAMKFIARNIFKRTLQGATVRKMAVLFSNGPSDDVESINTAVMEFSALGIIPVVISFNPLPAVKRAFTMDSSGNFQVIDIPANGDYTPFLQKLKLCTLCYDMCKPAATCVEARPRPQRSYIDIVFLLDNSNNMEYHEFDTARNFISTTIDQLDISSEPKTSYSGDRVALVSNAFFDSKQGKPQGEFDLVTYNSKTRMKRHIMESVTLQSSQPVLGLTLERTIDEIMSKVSNNRRKKVFIIILSGETSMGDKHKLSEASLLAKCQGYGLFVLSIGKEYNYTELTEIASKPLDHHLLQLGRIHKSNIDYAIGYLQPYLNSVRRAINKYPPVDLRSKCASLTSSRYKRNALSEVKEEDIDFEVELLNPTETVGVTNYPLGESHTRTFSSQTVGLDKEDNRERETEQIINLT
;
A
#
# COMPACT_ATOMS: atom_id res chain seq x y z
N MET A 1 17.60 -22.35 10.88
CA MET A 1 17.41 -22.04 9.44
C MET A 1 16.59 -23.16 8.81
N SER A 2 15.93 -22.93 7.66
CA SER A 2 15.10 -23.95 7.00
C SER A 2 15.90 -25.18 6.58
N SER A 3 15.21 -26.31 6.39
CA SER A 3 15.82 -27.64 6.18
C SER A 3 16.62 -27.78 4.89
N ASP A 4 16.32 -26.96 3.89
CA ASP A 4 16.88 -27.01 2.54
C ASP A 4 18.17 -26.19 2.37
N ILE A 5 18.67 -25.55 3.44
CA ILE A 5 19.92 -24.79 3.40
C ILE A 5 21.13 -25.73 3.53
N THR A 6 21.85 -25.92 2.42
CA THR A 6 23.11 -26.67 2.39
C THR A 6 24.28 -25.82 2.90
N PRO A 7 25.40 -26.43 3.36
CA PRO A 7 26.59 -25.68 3.77
C PRO A 7 27.13 -24.74 2.68
N ASN A 8 27.03 -25.14 1.40
CA ASN A 8 27.47 -24.32 0.27
C ASN A 8 26.59 -23.08 0.09
N ILE A 9 25.27 -23.23 0.15
CA ILE A 9 24.32 -22.11 0.07
C ILE A 9 24.53 -21.16 1.26
N TYR A 10 24.73 -21.72 2.46
CA TYR A 10 24.98 -20.91 3.66
C TYR A 10 26.29 -20.13 3.57
N LYS A 11 27.36 -20.74 3.07
CA LYS A 11 28.62 -20.04 2.79
C LYS A 11 28.39 -18.88 1.82
N ARG A 12 27.68 -19.15 0.72
CA ARG A 12 27.34 -18.13 -0.30
C ARG A 12 26.50 -16.98 0.27
N MET A 13 25.55 -17.25 1.17
CA MET A 13 24.83 -16.22 1.92
C MET A 13 25.79 -15.32 2.72
N LYS A 14 26.74 -15.91 3.44
CA LYS A 14 27.73 -15.17 4.24
C LYS A 14 28.66 -14.33 3.39
N ASP A 15 29.09 -14.85 2.24
CA ASP A 15 29.93 -14.13 1.29
C ASP A 15 29.18 -12.91 0.72
N ILE A 16 27.90 -13.07 0.35
CA ILE A 16 27.04 -11.97 -0.10
C ILE A 16 26.81 -10.93 1.01
N VAL A 17 26.53 -11.34 2.25
CA VAL A 17 26.38 -10.40 3.37
C VAL A 17 27.67 -9.61 3.60
N THR A 18 28.83 -10.26 3.51
CA THR A 18 30.13 -9.61 3.66
C THR A 18 30.37 -8.60 2.54
N ASP A 19 30.03 -8.95 1.30
CA ASP A 19 30.15 -8.04 0.14
C ASP A 19 29.19 -6.84 0.22
N ILE A 20 27.96 -7.05 0.68
CA ILE A 20 26.99 -5.96 0.94
C ILE A 20 27.54 -4.97 1.97
N LEU A 21 28.21 -5.46 3.00
CA LEU A 21 28.73 -4.65 4.11
C LEU A 21 30.14 -4.09 3.86
N ALA A 22 30.83 -4.49 2.81
CA ALA A 22 32.24 -4.13 2.57
C ALA A 22 32.48 -2.61 2.61
N ASN A 23 31.58 -1.83 2.01
CA ASN A 23 31.68 -0.37 1.92
C ASN A 23 30.71 0.38 2.85
N VAL A 24 30.11 -0.31 3.81
CA VAL A 24 29.15 0.29 4.74
C VAL A 24 29.90 0.80 5.98
N THR A 25 29.83 2.10 6.23
CA THR A 25 30.40 2.69 7.45
C THR A 25 29.51 2.31 8.65
N ILE A 26 30.06 1.59 9.62
CA ILE A 26 29.34 1.21 10.85
C ILE A 26 29.44 2.31 11.90
N ARG A 27 28.30 2.64 12.50
CA ARG A 27 28.21 3.68 13.53
C ARG A 27 28.96 3.29 14.80
N GLY A 28 30.08 3.95 15.06
CA GLY A 28 30.92 3.71 16.24
C GLY A 28 30.53 4.47 17.50
N SER A 29 29.76 5.56 17.37
CA SER A 29 29.42 6.47 18.48
C SER A 29 27.93 6.81 18.53
N ASN A 30 27.55 7.67 19.47
CA ASN A 30 26.19 8.21 19.55
C ASN A 30 25.91 9.26 18.45
N CYS A 31 26.89 9.63 17.62
CA CYS A 31 26.67 10.45 16.43
C CYS A 31 25.75 9.71 15.43
N PRO A 32 24.74 10.35 14.82
CA PRO A 32 23.79 9.70 13.92
C PRO A 32 24.38 9.19 12.59
N VAL A 33 25.68 9.35 12.36
CA VAL A 33 26.36 8.97 11.10
C VAL A 33 26.72 7.48 11.09
N GLY A 34 26.41 6.82 9.99
CA GLY A 34 26.74 5.40 9.73
C GLY A 34 25.60 4.43 10.03
N ALA A 35 25.73 3.21 9.51
CA ALA A 35 24.73 2.17 9.63
C ALA A 35 24.81 1.43 10.98
N ARG A 36 23.67 0.92 11.42
CA ARG A 36 23.59 -0.15 12.43
C ARG A 36 23.07 -1.40 11.76
N VAL A 37 23.68 -2.54 12.04
CA VAL A 37 23.35 -3.82 11.41
C VAL A 37 22.83 -4.79 12.46
N SER A 38 21.74 -5.49 12.14
CA SER A 38 21.21 -6.60 12.92
C SER A 38 21.09 -7.80 11.99
N VAL A 39 21.38 -8.98 12.50
CA VAL A 39 21.35 -10.24 11.75
C VAL A 39 20.41 -11.19 12.47
N LEU A 40 19.50 -11.78 11.70
CA LEU A 40 18.51 -12.71 12.20
C LEU A 40 18.61 -14.02 11.43
N SER A 41 18.34 -15.13 12.12
CA SER A 41 18.01 -16.39 11.47
C SER A 41 16.50 -16.59 11.51
N TYR A 42 15.96 -17.23 10.48
CA TYR A 42 14.54 -17.58 10.47
C TYR A 42 14.26 -18.97 9.88
N ASN A 43 13.12 -19.51 10.30
CA ASN A 43 12.38 -20.63 9.71
C ASN A 43 10.88 -20.27 9.83
N SER A 44 10.07 -21.00 10.60
CA SER A 44 8.76 -20.51 11.06
C SER A 44 8.85 -19.55 12.25
N HIS A 45 10.03 -19.47 12.88
CA HIS A 45 10.35 -18.54 13.97
C HIS A 45 11.55 -17.69 13.57
N THR A 46 11.64 -16.49 14.14
CA THR A 46 12.76 -15.56 13.91
C THR A 46 13.58 -15.38 15.18
N LYS A 47 14.91 -15.52 15.08
CA LYS A 47 15.86 -15.45 16.21
C LYS A 47 16.95 -14.42 15.91
N TYR A 48 17.33 -13.64 16.93
CA TYR A 48 18.47 -12.75 16.84
C TYR A 48 19.78 -13.53 16.82
N LEU A 49 20.66 -13.20 15.88
CA LEU A 49 22.06 -13.61 15.88
C LEU A 49 22.96 -12.43 16.26
N ILE A 50 22.63 -11.24 15.77
CA ILE A 50 23.29 -9.96 16.06
C ILE A 50 22.22 -8.89 16.22
N ARG A 51 22.26 -8.11 17.29
CA ARG A 51 21.39 -6.94 17.51
C ARG A 51 22.09 -5.66 17.01
N PHE A 52 21.31 -4.61 16.76
CA PHE A 52 21.84 -3.30 16.35
C PHE A 52 22.86 -2.69 17.32
N SER A 53 22.86 -3.11 18.58
CA SER A 53 23.74 -2.61 19.65
C SER A 53 25.04 -3.38 19.81
N ASP A 54 25.15 -4.57 19.24
CA ASP A 54 26.19 -5.54 19.63
C ASP A 54 27.57 -5.15 19.09
N PHE A 55 27.63 -4.53 17.91
CA PHE A 55 28.89 -4.13 17.28
C PHE A 55 28.90 -2.65 16.90
N LYS A 56 30.04 -2.02 17.18
CA LYS A 56 30.33 -0.60 16.88
C LYS A 56 31.50 -0.43 15.90
N SER A 57 32.15 -1.53 15.53
CA SER A 57 33.26 -1.57 14.57
C SER A 57 32.91 -2.48 13.41
N HIS A 58 33.27 -2.05 12.20
CA HIS A 58 33.14 -2.85 10.98
C HIS A 58 33.89 -4.18 11.10
N GLU A 59 35.14 -4.15 11.54
CA GLU A 59 35.99 -5.35 11.67
C GLU A 59 35.39 -6.38 12.63
N GLN A 60 34.88 -5.92 13.78
CA GLN A 60 34.24 -6.80 14.76
C GLN A 60 32.95 -7.42 14.22
N LEU A 61 32.12 -6.63 13.53
CA LEU A 61 30.91 -7.11 12.89
C LEU A 61 31.22 -8.18 11.82
N ILE A 62 32.21 -7.93 10.95
CA ILE A 62 32.63 -8.88 9.92
C ILE A 62 33.18 -10.17 10.55
N SER A 63 33.98 -10.06 11.62
CA SER A 63 34.49 -11.23 12.35
C SER A 63 33.34 -12.05 12.95
N ALA A 64 32.37 -11.39 13.59
CA ALA A 64 31.20 -12.06 14.15
C ALA A 64 30.37 -12.77 13.07
N LEU A 65 30.11 -12.10 11.95
CA LEU A 65 29.40 -12.66 10.78
C LEU A 65 30.09 -13.92 10.26
N LYS A 66 31.42 -13.91 10.12
CA LYS A 66 32.22 -15.06 9.69
C LYS A 66 32.12 -16.24 10.66
N ASN A 67 31.81 -16.00 11.94
CA ASN A 67 31.73 -17.05 12.96
C ASN A 67 30.31 -17.55 13.27
N ILE A 68 29.26 -17.01 12.62
CA ILE A 68 27.89 -17.50 12.81
C ILE A 68 27.78 -18.95 12.28
N PRO A 69 27.40 -19.93 13.14
CA PRO A 69 27.27 -21.33 12.74
C PRO A 69 25.97 -21.59 11.94
N LEU A 70 25.98 -22.63 11.12
CA LEU A 70 24.78 -23.12 10.44
C LEU A 70 23.93 -23.94 11.41
N GLU A 71 22.78 -23.39 11.82
CA GLU A 71 21.77 -24.12 12.61
C GLU A 71 20.74 -24.79 11.68
N LYS A 72 20.85 -26.11 11.50
CA LYS A 72 19.89 -26.90 10.72
C LYS A 72 18.63 -27.19 11.53
N THR A 73 17.46 -27.02 10.92
CA THR A 73 16.17 -27.40 11.51
C THR A 73 15.32 -28.10 10.46
N THR A 74 14.37 -28.93 10.88
CA THR A 74 13.36 -29.56 10.00
C THR A 74 12.13 -28.67 9.77
N ILE A 75 12.13 -27.48 10.37
CA ILE A 75 11.01 -26.56 10.38
C ILE A 75 10.94 -25.82 9.04
N GLY A 76 9.72 -25.70 8.53
CA GLY A 76 9.40 -24.98 7.30
C GLY A 76 9.72 -23.48 7.36
N ARG A 77 9.57 -22.79 6.22
CA ARG A 77 10.02 -21.41 6.05
C ARG A 77 8.82 -20.48 6.02
N ASP A 78 8.81 -19.47 6.89
CA ASP A 78 7.84 -18.39 6.85
C ASP A 78 8.52 -17.04 6.59
N ILE A 79 8.55 -16.64 5.31
CA ILE A 79 9.14 -15.36 4.88
C ILE A 79 8.29 -14.20 5.41
N GLY A 80 6.96 -14.28 5.30
CA GLY A 80 6.08 -13.21 5.74
C GLY A 80 6.08 -13.05 7.25
N GLY A 81 6.14 -14.15 8.00
CA GLY A 81 6.35 -14.14 9.46
C GLY A 81 7.66 -13.46 9.86
N ALA A 82 8.77 -13.77 9.17
CA ALA A 82 10.05 -13.10 9.41
C ALA A 82 10.00 -11.59 9.10
N MET A 83 9.36 -11.20 8.00
CA MET A 83 9.16 -9.79 7.67
C MET A 83 8.29 -9.09 8.73
N LYS A 84 7.14 -9.66 9.12
CA LYS A 84 6.31 -9.11 10.21
C LYS A 84 7.11 -8.98 11.52
N PHE A 85 7.96 -9.95 11.85
CA PHE A 85 8.82 -9.86 13.02
C PHE A 85 9.80 -8.67 12.93
N ILE A 86 10.40 -8.45 11.75
CA ILE A 86 11.28 -7.30 11.48
C ILE A 86 10.53 -5.98 11.68
N ALA A 87 9.35 -5.82 11.09
CA ALA A 87 8.51 -4.63 11.24
C ALA A 87 8.15 -4.37 12.71
N ARG A 88 7.60 -5.40 13.38
CA ARG A 88 6.99 -5.27 14.71
C ARG A 88 7.99 -5.23 15.87
N ASN A 89 9.22 -5.73 15.68
CA ASN A 89 10.20 -5.86 16.77
C ASN A 89 11.52 -5.15 16.48
N ILE A 90 12.07 -5.31 15.28
CA ILE A 90 13.42 -4.80 14.94
C ILE A 90 13.38 -3.30 14.71
N PHE A 91 12.45 -2.85 13.86
CA PHE A 91 12.32 -1.44 13.53
C PHE A 91 11.42 -0.64 14.48
N LYS A 92 10.78 -1.29 15.46
CA LYS A 92 9.82 -0.69 16.40
C LYS A 92 10.36 0.55 17.15
N ARG A 93 11.63 0.51 17.57
CA ARG A 93 12.28 1.58 18.36
C ARG A 93 13.48 2.18 17.65
N THR A 94 13.48 2.15 16.33
CA THR A 94 14.54 2.81 15.55
C THR A 94 14.34 4.32 15.52
N LEU A 95 15.43 5.06 15.38
CA LEU A 95 15.39 6.51 15.27
C LEU A 95 14.44 6.88 14.12
N GLN A 96 13.47 7.74 14.43
CA GLN A 96 12.57 8.29 13.43
C GLN A 96 13.21 9.57 12.90
N GLY A 97 13.21 9.75 11.58
CA GLY A 97 13.77 10.91 10.92
C GLY A 97 13.77 10.72 9.42
N ALA A 98 13.58 11.81 8.66
CA ALA A 98 13.53 11.77 7.19
C ALA A 98 14.83 11.22 6.55
N THR A 99 15.92 11.27 7.30
CA THR A 99 17.25 10.82 6.91
C THR A 99 17.54 9.36 7.24
N VAL A 100 16.78 8.74 8.15
CA VAL A 100 17.01 7.35 8.54
C VAL A 100 16.40 6.40 7.52
N ARG A 101 17.25 5.68 6.79
CA ARG A 101 16.82 4.63 5.86
C ARG A 101 16.77 3.27 6.55
N LYS A 102 15.60 2.64 6.50
CA LYS A 102 15.39 1.28 7.03
C LYS A 102 15.43 0.30 5.87
N MET A 103 16.31 -0.68 5.94
CA MET A 103 16.44 -1.73 4.93
C MET A 103 16.37 -3.10 5.59
N ALA A 104 15.65 -4.02 4.97
CA ALA A 104 15.61 -5.44 5.36
C ALA A 104 16.08 -6.29 4.18
N VAL A 105 17.24 -6.95 4.32
CA VAL A 105 17.76 -7.91 3.34
C VAL A 105 17.44 -9.33 3.83
N LEU A 106 16.57 -10.04 3.11
CA LEU A 106 16.16 -11.40 3.42
C LEU A 106 16.80 -12.38 2.45
N PHE A 107 17.34 -13.48 2.96
CA PHE A 107 17.88 -14.56 2.13
C PHE A 107 16.92 -15.74 2.16
N SER A 108 16.52 -16.24 0.99
CA SER A 108 15.65 -17.42 0.89
C SER A 108 16.13 -18.39 -0.18
N ASN A 109 15.99 -19.68 0.09
CA ASN A 109 16.29 -20.75 -0.84
C ASN A 109 15.02 -21.43 -1.39
N GLY A 110 13.86 -20.77 -1.30
CA GLY A 110 12.60 -21.29 -1.85
C GLY A 110 11.36 -20.58 -1.31
N PRO A 111 10.16 -21.12 -1.58
CA PRO A 111 8.90 -20.48 -1.21
C PRO A 111 8.68 -20.38 0.31
N SER A 112 7.72 -19.53 0.69
CA SER A 112 7.18 -19.43 2.04
C SER A 112 6.02 -20.41 2.20
N ASP A 113 5.88 -21.03 3.36
CA ASP A 113 4.76 -21.91 3.69
C ASP A 113 3.45 -21.10 3.82
N ASP A 114 3.54 -19.90 4.39
CA ASP A 114 2.46 -18.92 4.42
C ASP A 114 2.75 -17.81 3.39
N VAL A 115 1.97 -17.78 2.31
CA VAL A 115 2.07 -16.77 1.25
C VAL A 115 1.23 -15.52 1.56
N GLU A 116 0.12 -15.68 2.30
CA GLU A 116 -0.77 -14.56 2.63
C GLU A 116 -0.12 -13.61 3.64
N SER A 117 0.71 -14.14 4.56
CA SER A 117 1.49 -13.34 5.51
C SER A 117 2.48 -12.39 4.83
N ILE A 118 2.95 -12.72 3.62
CA ILE A 118 3.85 -11.86 2.83
C ILE A 118 3.13 -10.56 2.48
N ASN A 119 1.87 -10.64 2.02
CA ASN A 119 1.08 -9.45 1.64
C ASN A 119 0.90 -8.51 2.84
N THR A 120 0.59 -9.05 4.03
CA THR A 120 0.51 -8.26 5.27
C THR A 120 1.84 -7.58 5.55
N ALA A 121 2.94 -8.32 5.42
CA ALA A 121 4.26 -7.77 5.68
C ALA A 121 4.66 -6.66 4.70
N VAL A 122 4.23 -6.72 3.43
CA VAL A 122 4.41 -5.62 2.46
C VAL A 122 3.69 -4.36 2.92
N MET A 123 2.45 -4.49 3.41
CA MET A 123 1.69 -3.36 3.93
C MET A 123 2.38 -2.74 5.16
N GLU A 124 2.86 -3.56 6.10
CA GLU A 124 3.60 -3.09 7.29
C GLU A 124 4.96 -2.45 6.92
N PHE A 125 5.68 -3.00 5.94
CA PHE A 125 6.96 -2.44 5.50
C PHE A 125 6.79 -1.08 4.85
N SER A 126 5.78 -0.94 3.98
CA SER A 126 5.40 0.34 3.39
C SER A 126 5.03 1.36 4.46
N ALA A 127 4.19 0.97 5.42
CA ALA A 127 3.76 1.81 6.54
C ALA A 127 4.92 2.30 7.44
N LEU A 128 6.01 1.54 7.51
CA LEU A 128 7.19 1.87 8.32
C LEU A 128 8.36 2.46 7.53
N GLY A 129 8.22 2.61 6.21
CA GLY A 129 9.30 3.05 5.32
C GLY A 129 10.48 2.07 5.27
N ILE A 130 10.23 0.76 5.44
CA ILE A 130 11.24 -0.28 5.36
C ILE A 130 11.38 -0.73 3.91
N ILE A 131 12.58 -0.66 3.36
CA ILE A 131 12.89 -1.11 2.01
C ILE A 131 13.22 -2.61 2.02
N PRO A 132 12.37 -3.49 1.43
CA PRO A 132 12.65 -4.92 1.38
C PRO A 132 13.55 -5.28 0.20
N VAL A 133 14.57 -6.09 0.47
CA VAL A 133 15.39 -6.74 -0.54
C VAL A 133 15.38 -8.23 -0.25
N VAL A 134 14.94 -9.03 -1.20
CA VAL A 134 14.93 -10.50 -1.08
C VAL A 134 15.96 -11.06 -2.04
N ILE A 135 16.96 -11.74 -1.50
CA ILE A 135 17.99 -12.45 -2.24
C ILE A 135 17.60 -13.92 -2.26
N SER A 136 17.23 -14.41 -3.43
CA SER A 136 16.73 -15.77 -3.66
C SER A 136 17.78 -16.65 -4.33
N PHE A 137 17.93 -17.88 -3.86
CA PHE A 137 18.69 -18.93 -4.57
C PHE A 137 17.78 -19.85 -5.39
N ASN A 138 16.46 -19.74 -5.21
CA ASN A 138 15.42 -20.38 -6.02
C ASN A 138 14.30 -19.37 -6.32
N PRO A 139 13.64 -19.45 -7.48
CA PRO A 139 12.62 -18.47 -7.87
C PRO A 139 11.48 -18.32 -6.85
N LEU A 140 11.11 -17.07 -6.55
CA LEU A 140 10.05 -16.72 -5.59
C LEU A 140 8.88 -15.97 -6.25
N PRO A 141 8.05 -16.62 -7.07
CA PRO A 141 6.96 -15.95 -7.79
C PRO A 141 5.94 -15.30 -6.83
N ALA A 142 5.65 -15.95 -5.70
CA ALA A 142 4.74 -15.41 -4.68
C ALA A 142 5.26 -14.10 -4.06
N VAL A 143 6.56 -14.02 -3.72
CA VAL A 143 7.19 -12.80 -3.19
C VAL A 143 7.19 -11.69 -4.24
N LYS A 144 7.58 -12.01 -5.48
CA LYS A 144 7.53 -11.05 -6.60
C LYS A 144 6.12 -10.48 -6.79
N ARG A 145 5.09 -11.34 -6.76
CA ARG A 145 3.69 -10.93 -6.85
C ARG A 145 3.28 -10.03 -5.69
N ALA A 146 3.59 -10.39 -4.45
CA ALA A 146 3.25 -9.59 -3.27
C ALA A 146 3.88 -8.19 -3.34
N PHE A 147 5.15 -8.08 -3.73
CA PHE A 147 5.81 -6.79 -3.84
C PHE A 147 5.26 -5.88 -4.93
N THR A 148 4.51 -6.39 -5.91
CA THR A 148 3.80 -5.50 -6.86
C THR A 148 2.74 -4.61 -6.19
N MET A 149 2.32 -4.91 -4.96
CA MET A 149 1.46 -4.05 -4.14
C MET A 149 2.16 -2.73 -3.78
N ASP A 150 3.47 -2.77 -3.60
CA ASP A 150 4.25 -1.57 -3.35
C ASP A 150 4.52 -0.85 -4.69
N SER A 151 4.05 0.39 -4.80
CA SER A 151 4.26 1.22 -5.99
C SER A 151 5.51 2.10 -5.89
N SER A 152 6.19 2.11 -4.74
CA SER A 152 7.40 2.90 -4.52
C SER A 152 8.55 2.48 -5.44
N GLY A 153 8.55 1.21 -5.88
CA GLY A 153 9.63 0.63 -6.69
C GLY A 153 10.92 0.41 -5.91
N ASN A 154 10.91 0.60 -4.58
CA ASN A 154 12.10 0.47 -3.74
C ASN A 154 12.44 -1.00 -3.42
N PHE A 155 11.48 -1.90 -3.54
CA PHE A 155 11.70 -3.32 -3.29
C PHE A 155 12.56 -3.98 -4.39
N GLN A 156 13.29 -5.03 -4.01
CA GLN A 156 14.03 -5.85 -4.97
C GLN A 156 13.90 -7.34 -4.66
N VAL A 157 13.70 -8.16 -5.69
CA VAL A 157 13.84 -9.63 -5.62
C VAL A 157 14.98 -10.01 -6.56
N ILE A 158 16.09 -10.47 -6.02
CA ILE A 158 17.32 -10.75 -6.73
C ILE A 158 17.54 -12.25 -6.73
N ASP A 159 17.29 -12.88 -7.88
CA ASP A 159 17.57 -14.31 -8.07
C ASP A 159 19.05 -14.51 -8.36
N ILE A 160 19.76 -15.12 -7.42
CA ILE A 160 21.19 -15.43 -7.49
C ILE A 160 21.36 -16.82 -8.12
N PRO A 161 22.24 -16.96 -9.13
CA PRO A 161 22.53 -18.27 -9.71
C PRO A 161 23.18 -19.17 -8.66
N ALA A 162 22.87 -20.48 -8.71
CA ALA A 162 23.39 -21.46 -7.76
C ALA A 162 24.93 -21.51 -7.77
N ASN A 163 25.53 -21.36 -8.96
CA ASN A 163 26.96 -21.36 -9.21
C ASN A 163 27.38 -20.11 -10.01
N GLY A 164 28.65 -19.73 -9.97
CA GLY A 164 29.18 -18.57 -10.70
C GLY A 164 29.17 -17.26 -9.92
N ASP A 165 29.52 -16.16 -10.59
CA ASP A 165 29.63 -14.82 -9.99
C ASP A 165 28.25 -14.20 -9.73
N TYR A 166 28.05 -13.71 -8.50
CA TYR A 166 26.83 -13.03 -8.08
C TYR A 166 26.94 -11.50 -8.12
N THR A 167 28.14 -10.96 -8.31
CA THR A 167 28.43 -9.51 -8.24
C THR A 167 27.53 -8.67 -9.16
N PRO A 168 27.27 -9.05 -10.43
CA PRO A 168 26.40 -8.28 -11.31
C PRO A 168 24.96 -8.17 -10.79
N PHE A 169 24.46 -9.21 -10.13
CA PHE A 169 23.10 -9.25 -9.57
C PHE A 169 22.93 -8.30 -8.38
N LEU A 170 24.02 -7.99 -7.66
CA LEU A 170 24.01 -7.07 -6.53
C LEU A 170 24.23 -5.61 -6.92
N GLN A 171 24.55 -5.32 -8.18
CA GLN A 171 24.85 -3.96 -8.63
C GLN A 171 23.68 -3.00 -8.39
N LYS A 172 22.45 -3.42 -8.69
CA LYS A 172 21.24 -2.61 -8.47
C LYS A 172 20.98 -2.37 -6.97
N LEU A 173 21.23 -3.37 -6.12
CA LEU A 173 21.15 -3.21 -4.67
C LEU A 173 22.16 -2.17 -4.16
N LYS A 174 23.42 -2.28 -4.59
CA LYS A 174 24.49 -1.35 -4.19
C LYS A 174 24.18 0.08 -4.65
N LEU A 175 23.86 0.27 -5.93
CA LEU A 175 23.67 1.59 -6.52
C LEU A 175 22.33 2.24 -6.12
N CYS A 176 21.22 1.50 -6.24
CA CYS A 176 19.88 2.07 -6.14
C CYS A 176 19.23 1.93 -4.76
N THR A 177 19.90 1.31 -3.79
CA THR A 177 19.33 1.14 -2.44
C THR A 177 20.33 1.45 -1.33
N LEU A 178 21.52 0.83 -1.34
CA LEU A 178 22.55 1.10 -0.32
C LEU A 178 23.14 2.50 -0.49
N CYS A 179 23.57 2.85 -1.70
CA CYS A 179 24.21 4.12 -2.04
C CYS A 179 23.29 5.09 -2.78
N TYR A 180 21.96 4.93 -2.66
CA TYR A 180 21.01 5.77 -3.40
C TYR A 180 21.16 7.24 -3.01
N ASP A 181 21.51 8.10 -3.96
CA ASP A 181 21.53 9.54 -3.76
C ASP A 181 20.14 10.12 -4.06
N MET A 182 19.49 10.70 -3.05
CA MET A 182 18.17 11.32 -3.21
C MET A 182 18.22 12.63 -3.99
N CYS A 183 19.34 13.35 -3.92
CA CYS A 183 19.55 14.63 -4.59
C CYS A 183 19.99 14.43 -6.05
N LYS A 184 20.75 13.36 -6.32
CA LYS A 184 21.24 13.02 -7.65
C LYS A 184 21.09 11.52 -7.95
N PRO A 185 19.86 11.02 -8.13
CA PRO A 185 19.65 9.59 -8.41
C PRO A 185 20.27 9.20 -9.76
N ALA A 186 20.90 8.03 -9.81
CA ALA A 186 21.38 7.48 -11.07
C ALA A 186 20.19 7.19 -12.01
N ALA A 187 20.36 7.45 -13.32
CA ALA A 187 19.29 7.30 -14.31
C ALA A 187 18.66 5.89 -14.29
N THR A 188 19.48 4.85 -14.14
CA THR A 188 19.07 3.45 -14.04
C THR A 188 18.14 3.17 -12.83
N CYS A 189 18.21 3.98 -11.78
CA CYS A 189 17.33 3.86 -10.61
C CYS A 189 15.97 4.54 -10.83
N VAL A 190 15.88 5.50 -11.75
CA VAL A 190 14.64 6.23 -12.05
C VAL A 190 13.77 5.46 -13.05
N GLU A 191 14.37 4.89 -14.09
CA GLU A 191 13.67 4.12 -15.13
C GLU A 191 13.04 2.81 -14.61
N ALA A 192 13.56 2.29 -13.49
CA ALA A 192 13.11 1.04 -12.90
C ALA A 192 11.80 1.14 -12.09
N ARG A 193 11.20 2.32 -11.95
CA ARG A 193 9.95 2.48 -11.17
C ARG A 193 8.77 1.85 -11.92
N PRO A 194 7.94 1.03 -11.26
CA PRO A 194 6.77 0.43 -11.90
C PRO A 194 5.86 1.52 -12.45
N ARG A 195 5.41 1.39 -13.71
CA ARG A 195 4.40 2.29 -14.25
C ARG A 195 3.10 2.18 -13.43
N PRO A 196 2.39 3.29 -13.15
CA PRO A 196 1.11 3.24 -12.49
C PRO A 196 0.16 2.32 -13.23
N GLN A 197 -0.49 1.41 -12.51
CA GLN A 197 -1.47 0.53 -13.12
C GLN A 197 -2.72 1.33 -13.47
N ARG A 198 -3.16 1.26 -14.74
CA ARG A 198 -4.44 1.84 -15.20
C ARG A 198 -5.63 0.97 -14.75
N SER A 199 -5.74 0.73 -13.45
CA SER A 199 -6.87 0.04 -12.83
C SER A 199 -7.44 0.98 -11.78
N TYR A 200 -8.54 1.63 -12.15
CA TYR A 200 -9.19 2.64 -11.34
C TYR A 200 -10.21 2.03 -10.39
N ILE A 201 -10.37 2.66 -9.23
CA ILE A 201 -11.17 2.14 -8.14
C ILE A 201 -12.22 3.16 -7.71
N ASP A 202 -13.38 2.67 -7.28
CA ASP A 202 -14.36 3.47 -6.54
C ASP A 202 -14.12 3.28 -5.04
N ILE A 203 -13.83 4.38 -4.35
CA ILE A 203 -13.54 4.39 -2.92
C ILE A 203 -14.66 5.16 -2.21
N VAL A 204 -15.28 4.53 -1.24
CA VAL A 204 -16.26 5.17 -0.37
C VAL A 204 -15.66 5.28 1.02
N PHE A 205 -15.43 6.50 1.49
CA PHE A 205 -15.13 6.73 2.89
C PHE A 205 -16.45 6.79 3.66
N LEU A 206 -16.60 5.88 4.63
CA LEU A 206 -17.70 5.94 5.59
C LEU A 206 -17.11 6.42 6.91
N LEU A 207 -17.42 7.65 7.30
CA LEU A 207 -16.91 8.28 8.51
C LEU A 207 -17.98 8.25 9.60
N ASP A 208 -17.72 7.51 10.67
CA ASP A 208 -18.50 7.64 11.90
C ASP A 208 -18.05 8.88 12.68
N ASN A 209 -18.76 9.98 12.48
CA ASN A 209 -18.56 11.26 13.18
C ASN A 209 -19.60 11.46 14.31
N SER A 210 -20.05 10.37 14.93
CA SER A 210 -21.00 10.37 16.06
C SER A 210 -20.37 10.83 17.38
N ASN A 211 -21.17 10.79 18.45
CA ASN A 211 -20.76 11.09 19.83
C ASN A 211 -19.62 10.20 20.37
N ASN A 212 -19.35 9.05 19.74
CA ASN A 212 -18.25 8.19 20.17
C ASN A 212 -16.87 8.78 19.80
N MET A 213 -16.80 9.64 18.78
CA MET A 213 -15.54 10.15 18.27
C MET A 213 -15.16 11.46 18.95
N GLU A 214 -14.00 11.47 19.60
CA GLU A 214 -13.47 12.70 20.19
C GLU A 214 -12.98 13.68 19.11
N TYR A 215 -12.91 14.98 19.45
CA TYR A 215 -12.48 16.03 18.51
C TYR A 215 -11.10 15.76 17.88
N HIS A 216 -10.15 15.26 18.66
CA HIS A 216 -8.80 14.96 18.17
C HIS A 216 -8.75 13.71 17.26
N GLU A 217 -9.65 12.74 17.48
CA GLU A 217 -9.82 11.54 16.65
C GLU A 217 -10.51 11.91 15.33
N PHE A 218 -11.49 12.82 15.39
CA PHE A 218 -12.13 13.36 14.20
C PHE A 218 -11.16 14.16 13.32
N ASP A 219 -10.33 15.00 13.93
CA ASP A 219 -9.29 15.71 13.18
C ASP A 219 -8.29 14.72 12.54
N THR A 220 -7.93 13.66 13.28
CA THR A 220 -7.13 12.55 12.75
C THR A 220 -7.81 11.90 11.53
N ALA A 221 -9.12 11.63 11.61
CA ALA A 221 -9.89 11.02 10.52
C ALA A 221 -9.94 11.94 9.28
N ARG A 222 -10.24 13.24 9.45
CA ARG A 222 -10.25 14.21 8.35
C ARG A 222 -8.88 14.31 7.67
N ASN A 223 -7.82 14.39 8.46
CA ASN A 223 -6.44 14.44 7.94
C ASN A 223 -6.07 13.15 7.20
N PHE A 224 -6.49 11.98 7.71
CA PHE A 224 -6.30 10.70 7.03
C PHE A 224 -7.02 10.64 5.68
N ILE A 225 -8.29 11.03 5.60
CA ILE A 225 -9.05 11.04 4.33
C ILE A 225 -8.39 12.02 3.36
N SER A 226 -8.11 13.25 3.81
CA SER A 226 -7.49 14.32 3.02
C SER A 226 -6.13 13.91 2.44
N THR A 227 -5.28 13.29 3.24
CA THR A 227 -3.95 12.81 2.81
C THR A 227 -4.05 11.58 1.90
N THR A 228 -5.04 10.71 2.11
CA THR A 228 -5.28 9.57 1.22
C THR A 228 -5.63 10.05 -0.19
N ILE A 229 -6.47 11.08 -0.31
CA ILE A 229 -6.88 11.66 -1.60
C ILE A 229 -5.68 12.18 -2.40
N ASP A 230 -4.63 12.68 -1.75
CA ASP A 230 -3.41 13.14 -2.44
C ASP A 230 -2.74 12.03 -3.25
N GLN A 231 -2.90 10.77 -2.82
CA GLN A 231 -2.27 9.60 -3.41
C GLN A 231 -3.14 8.88 -4.45
N LEU A 232 -4.37 9.33 -4.66
CA LEU A 232 -5.29 8.76 -5.66
C LEU A 232 -5.15 9.48 -7.01
N ASP A 233 -5.53 8.84 -8.10
CA ASP A 233 -5.57 9.48 -9.42
C ASP A 233 -7.00 9.92 -9.74
N ILE A 234 -7.49 11.02 -9.17
CA ILE A 234 -8.90 11.40 -9.24
C ILE A 234 -9.35 11.68 -10.69
N SER A 235 -10.48 11.09 -11.09
CA SER A 235 -11.09 11.29 -12.40
C SER A 235 -11.46 12.76 -12.64
N SER A 236 -11.07 13.29 -13.80
CA SER A 236 -11.52 14.60 -14.27
C SER A 236 -12.98 14.60 -14.73
N GLU A 237 -13.50 13.42 -15.12
CA GLU A 237 -14.83 13.21 -15.70
C GLU A 237 -15.55 12.01 -15.02
N PRO A 238 -15.85 12.08 -13.71
CA PRO A 238 -16.27 10.92 -12.91
C PRO A 238 -17.62 10.32 -13.32
N LYS A 239 -18.45 11.07 -14.06
CA LYS A 239 -19.75 10.62 -14.58
C LYS A 239 -19.62 9.69 -15.78
N THR A 240 -18.68 9.99 -16.68
CA THR A 240 -18.59 9.38 -18.02
C THR A 240 -17.33 8.55 -18.22
N SER A 241 -16.26 8.83 -17.47
CA SER A 241 -14.95 8.21 -17.69
C SER A 241 -14.74 6.94 -16.88
N TYR A 242 -14.21 5.92 -17.54
CA TYR A 242 -13.61 4.75 -16.89
C TYR A 242 -12.21 5.03 -16.33
N SER A 243 -11.64 6.21 -16.62
CA SER A 243 -10.32 6.62 -16.15
C SER A 243 -10.38 7.51 -14.90
N GLY A 244 -9.39 7.33 -14.02
CA GLY A 244 -9.24 8.01 -12.75
C GLY A 244 -10.11 7.41 -11.63
N ASP A 245 -9.60 7.35 -10.41
CA ASP A 245 -10.29 6.95 -9.20
C ASP A 245 -11.48 7.89 -8.89
N ARG A 246 -12.53 7.34 -8.29
CA ARG A 246 -13.70 8.10 -7.81
C ARG A 246 -13.79 7.95 -6.30
N VAL A 247 -14.16 9.03 -5.62
CA VAL A 247 -14.24 9.07 -4.16
C VAL A 247 -15.58 9.62 -3.74
N ALA A 248 -16.23 8.93 -2.81
CA ALA A 248 -17.39 9.41 -2.07
C ALA A 248 -17.03 9.52 -0.59
N LEU A 249 -17.67 10.46 0.10
CA LEU A 249 -17.62 10.58 1.54
C LEU A 249 -19.03 10.57 2.10
N VAL A 250 -19.29 9.62 2.99
CA VAL A 250 -20.54 9.46 3.71
C VAL A 250 -20.25 9.56 5.19
N SER A 251 -20.93 10.48 5.87
CA SER A 251 -20.89 10.62 7.32
C SER A 251 -22.16 10.04 7.94
N ASN A 252 -22.16 9.75 9.25
CA ASN A 252 -23.34 9.22 9.96
C ASN A 252 -24.56 10.16 9.90
N ALA A 253 -24.37 11.41 9.43
CA ALA A 253 -25.39 12.41 9.17
C ALA A 253 -26.11 12.26 7.81
N PHE A 254 -26.00 11.12 7.12
CA PHE A 254 -26.59 10.93 5.78
C PHE A 254 -28.10 11.28 5.73
N PHE A 255 -28.82 11.34 6.86
CA PHE A 255 -30.24 11.68 6.92
C PHE A 255 -30.68 12.46 8.17
N ASP A 256 -30.70 13.79 8.11
CA ASP A 256 -31.74 14.53 8.80
C ASP A 256 -33.07 14.23 8.09
N SER A 257 -33.98 13.55 8.79
CA SER A 257 -35.29 13.12 8.25
C SER A 257 -36.15 14.29 7.79
N LYS A 258 -35.79 15.53 8.12
CA LYS A 258 -36.52 16.75 7.78
C LYS A 258 -36.51 17.11 6.29
N GLN A 259 -35.60 16.58 5.47
CA GLN A 259 -35.50 16.99 4.05
C GLN A 259 -35.66 15.87 3.01
N GLY A 260 -35.81 14.61 3.40
CA GLY A 260 -36.10 13.51 2.47
C GLY A 260 -35.08 13.29 1.35
N LYS A 261 -33.89 13.89 1.44
CA LYS A 261 -32.77 13.69 0.51
C LYS A 261 -31.60 13.07 1.28
N PRO A 262 -30.93 12.04 0.72
CA PRO A 262 -29.64 11.62 1.23
C PRO A 262 -28.66 12.78 1.15
N GLN A 263 -28.29 13.32 2.30
CA GLN A 263 -27.36 14.42 2.40
C GLN A 263 -26.02 13.85 2.85
N GLY A 264 -25.36 13.14 1.94
CA GLY A 264 -23.93 12.82 2.11
C GLY A 264 -23.08 14.04 1.92
N GLU A 265 -21.85 13.94 2.39
CA GLU A 265 -20.86 14.99 2.16
C GLU A 265 -20.67 15.18 0.66
N PHE A 266 -20.43 14.08 -0.06
CA PHE A 266 -20.44 14.04 -1.53
C PHE A 266 -20.41 12.60 -2.06
N ASP A 267 -21.00 12.37 -3.23
CA ASP A 267 -21.00 11.06 -3.91
C ASP A 267 -19.78 10.85 -4.84
N LEU A 268 -19.73 9.69 -5.51
CA LEU A 268 -18.64 9.30 -6.42
C LEU A 268 -18.48 10.22 -7.65
N VAL A 269 -19.48 11.07 -7.96
CA VAL A 269 -19.52 11.90 -9.16
C VAL A 269 -19.64 13.39 -8.89
N THR A 270 -19.71 13.79 -7.62
CA THR A 270 -19.87 15.18 -7.17
C THR A 270 -18.63 16.02 -7.46
N TYR A 271 -17.45 15.50 -7.14
CA TYR A 271 -16.18 16.20 -7.31
C TYR A 271 -15.27 15.50 -8.33
N ASN A 272 -14.58 16.30 -9.13
CA ASN A 272 -13.54 15.88 -10.07
C ASN A 272 -12.16 16.49 -9.73
N SER A 273 -12.01 17.02 -8.52
CA SER A 273 -10.82 17.74 -8.07
C SER A 273 -10.45 17.39 -6.64
N LYS A 274 -9.20 16.92 -6.45
CA LYS A 274 -8.61 16.67 -5.12
C LYS A 274 -8.76 17.89 -4.21
N THR A 275 -8.46 19.08 -4.72
CA THR A 275 -8.50 20.34 -3.95
C THR A 275 -9.91 20.63 -3.44
N ARG A 276 -10.95 20.40 -4.25
CA ARG A 276 -12.35 20.61 -3.83
C ARG A 276 -12.80 19.58 -2.79
N MET A 277 -12.46 18.31 -2.99
CA MET A 277 -12.73 17.26 -2.01
C MET A 277 -12.07 17.57 -0.66
N LYS A 278 -10.77 17.89 -0.66
CA LYS A 278 -10.01 18.22 0.56
C LYS A 278 -10.56 19.46 1.26
N ARG A 279 -10.93 20.49 0.51
CA ARG A 279 -11.57 21.69 1.06
C ARG A 279 -12.86 21.33 1.80
N HIS A 280 -13.76 20.58 1.14
CA HIS A 280 -15.00 20.11 1.75
C HIS A 280 -14.74 19.33 3.04
N ILE A 281 -13.79 18.39 3.01
CA ILE A 281 -13.42 17.58 4.17
C ILE A 281 -12.97 18.44 5.35
N MET A 282 -12.13 19.45 5.11
CA MET A 282 -11.54 20.25 6.18
C MET A 282 -12.46 21.36 6.69
N GLU A 283 -13.28 21.95 5.82
CA GLU A 283 -14.07 23.14 6.12
C GLU A 283 -15.55 22.85 6.40
N SER A 284 -16.14 21.83 5.75
CA SER A 284 -17.58 21.56 5.82
C SER A 284 -17.94 20.39 6.72
N VAL A 285 -17.11 19.35 6.79
CA VAL A 285 -17.41 18.15 7.59
C VAL A 285 -17.20 18.45 9.07
N THR A 286 -18.26 18.27 9.86
CA THR A 286 -18.25 18.50 11.31
C THR A 286 -18.53 17.23 12.11
N LEU A 287 -18.10 17.22 13.37
CA LEU A 287 -18.60 16.25 14.35
C LEU A 287 -20.10 16.45 14.55
N GLN A 288 -20.78 15.36 14.85
CA GLN A 288 -22.22 15.32 15.02
C GLN A 288 -22.55 14.84 16.42
N SER A 289 -23.52 15.52 17.04
CA SER A 289 -24.00 15.15 18.37
C SER A 289 -25.01 13.99 18.32
N SER A 290 -24.75 12.94 17.52
CA SER A 290 -25.70 11.86 17.23
C SER A 290 -25.24 10.49 17.76
N GLN A 291 -26.19 9.56 17.85
CA GLN A 291 -25.87 8.15 18.12
C GLN A 291 -25.18 7.52 16.89
N PRO A 292 -24.27 6.55 17.09
CA PRO A 292 -23.65 5.82 15.99
C PRO A 292 -24.65 4.85 15.33
N VAL A 293 -24.82 4.97 14.02
CA VAL A 293 -25.75 4.15 13.20
C VAL A 293 -25.07 3.60 11.94
N LEU A 294 -23.92 2.95 12.15
CA LEU A 294 -23.03 2.51 11.07
C LEU A 294 -23.68 1.52 10.09
N GLY A 295 -24.51 0.60 10.58
CA GLY A 295 -25.18 -0.42 9.79
C GLY A 295 -26.22 0.15 8.85
N LEU A 296 -27.10 1.02 9.35
CA LEU A 296 -28.03 1.78 8.51
C LEU A 296 -27.29 2.63 7.48
N THR A 297 -26.24 3.33 7.88
CA THR A 297 -25.42 4.16 6.98
C THR A 297 -24.79 3.32 5.87
N LEU A 298 -24.23 2.15 6.21
CA LEU A 298 -23.64 1.23 5.22
C LEU A 298 -24.69 0.70 4.24
N GLU A 299 -25.83 0.20 4.74
CA GLU A 299 -26.92 -0.30 3.90
C GLU A 299 -27.39 0.76 2.89
N ARG A 300 -27.68 1.97 3.37
CA ARG A 300 -28.17 3.05 2.50
C ARG A 300 -27.11 3.54 1.53
N THR A 301 -25.84 3.55 1.92
CA THR A 301 -24.75 3.88 0.99
C THR A 301 -24.71 2.89 -0.18
N ILE A 302 -24.93 1.61 0.09
CA ILE A 302 -25.03 0.58 -0.95
C ILE A 302 -26.24 0.85 -1.84
N ASP A 303 -27.41 1.06 -1.24
CA ASP A 303 -28.69 1.16 -1.95
C ASP A 303 -28.90 2.49 -2.67
N GLU A 304 -28.24 3.57 -2.25
CA GLU A 304 -28.48 4.92 -2.77
C GLU A 304 -27.29 5.51 -3.51
N ILE A 305 -26.05 5.17 -3.13
CA ILE A 305 -24.85 5.63 -3.84
C ILE A 305 -24.39 4.54 -4.79
N MET A 306 -24.02 3.36 -4.27
CA MET A 306 -23.33 2.34 -5.08
C MET A 306 -24.21 1.70 -6.15
N SER A 307 -25.52 1.56 -5.90
CA SER A 307 -26.47 0.98 -6.85
C SER A 307 -26.85 1.93 -7.99
N LYS A 308 -26.81 3.25 -7.77
CA LYS A 308 -27.29 4.28 -8.70
C LYS A 308 -26.17 4.87 -9.57
N VAL A 309 -24.92 4.55 -9.28
CA VAL A 309 -23.76 5.07 -10.03
C VAL A 309 -23.73 4.50 -11.44
N SER A 310 -23.76 5.38 -12.43
CA SER A 310 -23.49 5.05 -13.82
C SER A 310 -22.02 4.61 -14.00
N ASN A 311 -21.76 3.74 -14.98
CA ASN A 311 -20.44 3.17 -15.24
C ASN A 311 -19.89 2.42 -14.02
N ASN A 312 -20.62 1.36 -13.65
CA ASN A 312 -20.28 0.51 -12.52
C ASN A 312 -18.89 -0.15 -12.71
N ARG A 313 -17.94 0.14 -11.81
CA ARG A 313 -16.58 -0.41 -11.87
C ARG A 313 -16.47 -1.73 -11.10
N ARG A 314 -15.60 -2.61 -11.59
CA ARG A 314 -15.34 -3.91 -10.93
C ARG A 314 -14.60 -3.79 -9.59
N LYS A 315 -13.85 -2.70 -9.38
CA LYS A 315 -13.02 -2.49 -8.19
C LYS A 315 -13.66 -1.45 -7.30
N LYS A 316 -14.10 -1.87 -6.12
CA LYS A 316 -14.86 -1.05 -5.18
C LYS A 316 -14.46 -1.36 -3.75
N VAL A 317 -14.17 -0.32 -2.99
CA VAL A 317 -13.74 -0.44 -1.59
C VAL A 317 -14.50 0.56 -0.74
N PHE A 318 -14.92 0.10 0.43
CA PHE A 318 -15.31 0.98 1.53
C PHE A 318 -14.15 1.09 2.51
N ILE A 319 -13.79 2.31 2.86
CA ILE A 319 -12.88 2.63 3.95
C ILE A 319 -13.73 3.18 5.08
N ILE A 320 -14.00 2.34 6.07
CA ILE A 320 -14.86 2.65 7.20
C ILE A 320 -13.98 3.13 8.35
N ILE A 321 -14.19 4.38 8.77
CA ILE A 321 -13.42 5.04 9.83
C ILE A 321 -14.34 5.24 11.02
N LEU A 322 -13.99 4.67 12.16
CA LEU A 322 -14.86 4.67 13.35
C LEU A 322 -14.06 4.80 14.64
N SER A 323 -14.72 5.35 15.66
CA SER A 323 -14.28 5.34 17.06
C SER A 323 -15.41 4.71 17.89
N GLY A 324 -15.08 3.73 18.75
CA GLY A 324 -16.08 3.00 19.53
C GLY A 324 -16.88 1.94 18.75
N GLU A 325 -18.14 1.73 19.13
CA GLU A 325 -19.05 0.73 18.56
C GLU A 325 -20.37 1.34 18.09
N THR A 326 -21.05 0.66 17.16
CA THR A 326 -22.39 1.10 16.74
C THR A 326 -23.43 0.93 17.86
N SER A 327 -24.53 1.67 17.77
CA SER A 327 -25.59 1.62 18.77
C SER A 327 -26.24 0.24 18.82
N MET A 328 -26.71 -0.17 20.00
CA MET A 328 -27.28 -1.51 20.21
C MET A 328 -28.41 -1.87 19.23
N GLY A 329 -29.26 -0.91 18.85
CA GLY A 329 -30.34 -1.11 17.89
C GLY A 329 -29.87 -1.30 16.45
N ASP A 330 -28.62 -0.95 16.14
CA ASP A 330 -28.04 -0.98 14.80
C ASP A 330 -27.07 -2.16 14.58
N LYS A 331 -26.65 -2.87 15.65
CA LYS A 331 -25.72 -4.01 15.56
C LYS A 331 -26.18 -5.11 14.59
N HIS A 332 -27.46 -5.50 14.63
CA HIS A 332 -27.99 -6.50 13.68
C HIS A 332 -27.95 -6.00 12.24
N LYS A 333 -28.33 -4.73 12.03
CA LYS A 333 -28.32 -4.07 10.72
C LYS A 333 -26.90 -4.00 10.15
N LEU A 334 -25.93 -3.70 10.99
CA LEU A 334 -24.52 -3.64 10.64
C LEU A 334 -23.98 -5.00 10.18
N SER A 335 -24.34 -6.08 10.86
CA SER A 335 -24.02 -7.45 10.45
C SER A 335 -24.56 -7.76 9.05
N GLU A 336 -25.85 -7.50 8.83
CA GLU A 336 -26.52 -7.75 7.55
C GLU A 336 -25.94 -6.91 6.41
N ALA A 337 -25.75 -5.61 6.63
CA ALA A 337 -25.22 -4.67 5.65
C ALA A 337 -23.76 -5.00 5.29
N SER A 338 -22.94 -5.35 6.29
CA SER A 338 -21.54 -5.75 6.07
C SER A 338 -21.45 -7.03 5.24
N LEU A 339 -22.30 -8.01 5.54
CA LEU A 339 -22.35 -9.26 4.79
C LEU A 339 -22.83 -9.03 3.35
N LEU A 340 -23.89 -8.22 3.17
CA LEU A 340 -24.40 -7.84 1.85
C LEU A 340 -23.32 -7.15 1.02
N ALA A 341 -22.62 -6.17 1.60
CA ALA A 341 -21.54 -5.45 0.95
C ALA A 341 -20.42 -6.38 0.47
N LYS A 342 -19.95 -7.27 1.34
CA LYS A 342 -18.92 -8.27 1.00
C LYS A 342 -19.39 -9.17 -0.13
N CYS A 343 -20.65 -9.60 -0.10
CA CYS A 343 -21.24 -10.45 -1.13
C CYS A 343 -21.44 -9.75 -2.48
N GLN A 344 -21.63 -8.42 -2.48
CA GLN A 344 -21.63 -7.60 -3.70
C GLN A 344 -20.22 -7.33 -4.26
N GLY A 345 -19.18 -7.92 -3.65
CA GLY A 345 -17.79 -7.79 -4.10
C GLY A 345 -17.09 -6.54 -3.62
N TYR A 346 -17.60 -5.86 -2.59
CA TYR A 346 -16.91 -4.73 -1.98
C TYR A 346 -15.82 -5.20 -1.01
N GLY A 347 -14.64 -4.61 -1.11
CA GLY A 347 -13.62 -4.72 -0.07
C GLY A 347 -13.95 -3.78 1.08
N LEU A 348 -14.15 -4.29 2.29
CA LEU A 348 -14.39 -3.47 3.48
C LEU A 348 -13.09 -3.37 4.27
N PHE A 349 -12.45 -2.20 4.22
CA PHE A 349 -11.32 -1.84 5.05
C PHE A 349 -11.82 -1.02 6.24
N VAL A 350 -11.43 -1.39 7.45
CA VAL A 350 -11.84 -0.75 8.71
C VAL A 350 -10.62 -0.09 9.34
N LEU A 351 -10.72 1.22 9.56
CA LEU A 351 -9.79 2.00 10.36
C LEU A 351 -10.47 2.37 11.68
N SER A 352 -10.10 1.68 12.76
CA SER A 352 -10.52 2.05 14.10
C SER A 352 -9.54 3.07 14.67
N ILE A 353 -10.05 4.21 15.11
CA ILE A 353 -9.30 5.28 15.77
C ILE A 353 -9.78 5.35 17.21
N GLY A 354 -8.83 5.40 18.15
CA GLY A 354 -9.14 5.60 19.57
C GLY A 354 -8.70 4.43 20.43
N LYS A 355 -9.01 4.52 21.73
CA LYS A 355 -8.61 3.51 22.73
C LYS A 355 -9.65 2.42 22.93
N GLU A 356 -10.91 2.77 22.76
CA GLU A 356 -12.04 1.88 22.99
C GLU A 356 -12.64 1.42 21.66
N TYR A 357 -12.81 0.11 21.52
CA TYR A 357 -13.45 -0.49 20.36
C TYR A 357 -13.97 -1.88 20.69
N ASN A 358 -14.97 -2.33 19.93
CA ASN A 358 -15.48 -3.69 20.02
C ASN A 358 -14.83 -4.57 18.95
N TYR A 359 -13.85 -5.39 19.34
CA TYR A 359 -13.10 -6.23 18.39
C TYR A 359 -14.02 -7.16 17.57
N THR A 360 -15.08 -7.69 18.19
CA THR A 360 -16.05 -8.56 17.51
C THR A 360 -16.75 -7.79 16.39
N GLU A 361 -17.22 -6.58 16.67
CA GLU A 361 -17.86 -5.72 15.67
C GLU A 361 -16.89 -5.36 14.53
N LEU A 362 -15.66 -4.94 14.84
CA LEU A 362 -14.66 -4.59 13.82
C LEU A 362 -14.36 -5.75 12.87
N THR A 363 -14.20 -6.96 13.42
CA THR A 363 -13.92 -8.17 12.63
C THR A 363 -15.11 -8.66 11.84
N GLU A 364 -16.33 -8.36 12.30
CA GLU A 364 -17.56 -8.63 11.56
C GLU A 364 -17.71 -7.71 10.34
N ILE A 365 -17.31 -6.44 10.46
CA ILE A 365 -17.33 -5.47 9.36
C ILE A 365 -16.21 -5.76 8.36
N ALA A 366 -14.96 -5.89 8.81
CA ALA A 366 -13.80 -5.97 7.93
C ALA A 366 -13.85 -7.20 7.00
N SER A 367 -13.40 -7.05 5.76
CA SER A 367 -13.23 -8.19 4.85
C SER A 367 -12.07 -9.09 5.29
N LYS A 368 -12.01 -10.31 4.75
CA LYS A 368 -10.89 -11.23 4.98
C LYS A 368 -9.82 -11.10 3.89
N PRO A 369 -8.55 -11.38 4.21
CA PRO A 369 -8.02 -11.66 5.56
C PRO A 369 -7.98 -10.40 6.43
N LEU A 370 -8.25 -10.53 7.73
CA LEU A 370 -8.39 -9.39 8.66
C LEU A 370 -7.12 -8.55 8.71
N ASP A 371 -5.95 -9.18 8.70
CA ASP A 371 -4.65 -8.50 8.69
C ASP A 371 -4.55 -7.50 7.52
N HIS A 372 -5.23 -7.68 6.39
CA HIS A 372 -5.19 -6.73 5.26
C HIS A 372 -6.25 -5.62 5.35
N HIS A 373 -7.28 -5.83 6.16
CA HIS A 373 -8.53 -5.05 6.11
C HIS A 373 -8.89 -4.38 7.42
N LEU A 374 -8.15 -4.62 8.50
CA LEU A 374 -8.41 -4.03 9.80
C LEU A 374 -7.15 -3.37 10.33
N LEU A 375 -7.19 -2.06 10.49
CA LEU A 375 -6.14 -1.28 11.12
C LEU A 375 -6.68 -0.55 12.34
N GLN A 376 -5.95 -0.65 13.45
CA GLN A 376 -6.30 -0.03 14.73
C GLN A 376 -5.23 1.01 15.12
N LEU A 377 -5.64 2.26 15.30
CA LEU A 377 -4.79 3.36 15.72
C LEU A 377 -5.17 3.81 17.14
N GLY A 378 -4.19 4.22 17.95
CA GLY A 378 -4.44 4.83 19.26
C GLY A 378 -4.27 3.94 20.48
N ARG A 379 -3.88 2.66 20.33
CA ARG A 379 -3.75 1.71 21.46
C ARG A 379 -2.71 2.10 22.52
N ILE A 380 -1.57 2.68 22.12
CA ILE A 380 -0.40 2.94 23.02
C ILE A 380 0.29 4.28 22.72
N HIS A 381 0.15 4.81 21.50
CA HIS A 381 0.77 6.07 21.05
C HIS A 381 -0.27 6.91 20.29
N LYS A 382 0.01 8.21 20.11
CA LYS A 382 -0.79 9.11 19.25
C LYS A 382 -1.05 8.41 17.90
N SER A 383 -2.26 8.55 17.38
CA SER A 383 -2.66 8.03 16.08
C SER A 383 -1.60 8.38 15.03
N ASN A 384 -0.87 7.38 14.55
CA ASN A 384 0.13 7.57 13.51
C ASN A 384 -0.56 7.45 12.15
N ILE A 385 -1.08 8.59 11.66
CA ILE A 385 -1.74 8.67 10.36
C ILE A 385 -0.78 8.24 9.25
N ASP A 386 0.51 8.58 9.34
CA ASP A 386 1.51 8.20 8.32
C ASP A 386 1.60 6.68 8.17
N TYR A 387 1.53 5.94 9.29
CA TYR A 387 1.47 4.48 9.27
C TYR A 387 0.21 4.01 8.52
N ALA A 388 -0.97 4.57 8.83
CA ALA A 388 -2.21 4.17 8.18
C ALA A 388 -2.24 4.48 6.69
N ILE A 389 -1.72 5.64 6.30
CA ILE A 389 -1.57 6.05 4.90
C ILE A 389 -0.60 5.11 4.17
N GLY A 390 0.58 4.85 4.75
CA GLY A 390 1.56 3.94 4.17
C GLY A 390 1.09 2.49 4.11
N TYR A 391 0.17 2.09 4.99
CA TYR A 391 -0.49 0.78 4.99
C TYR A 391 -1.57 0.67 3.91
N LEU A 392 -2.39 1.71 3.77
CA LEU A 392 -3.53 1.75 2.86
C LEU A 392 -3.09 1.72 1.39
N GLN A 393 -1.94 2.31 1.04
CA GLN A 393 -1.46 2.34 -0.35
C GLN A 393 -1.23 0.96 -0.96
N PRO A 394 -0.40 0.07 -0.37
CA PRO A 394 -0.27 -1.30 -0.85
C PRO A 394 -1.57 -2.08 -0.80
N TYR A 395 -2.44 -1.80 0.18
CA TYR A 395 -3.77 -2.38 0.21
C TYR A 395 -4.60 -2.01 -1.03
N LEU A 396 -4.73 -0.73 -1.39
CA LEU A 396 -5.47 -0.31 -2.58
C LEU A 396 -4.86 -0.90 -3.86
N ASN A 397 -3.53 -0.94 -3.95
CA ASN A 397 -2.85 -1.61 -5.05
C ASN A 397 -3.12 -3.12 -5.11
N SER A 398 -3.27 -3.80 -3.96
CA SER A 398 -3.70 -5.20 -3.92
C SER A 398 -5.09 -5.40 -4.55
N VAL A 399 -6.00 -4.45 -4.35
CA VAL A 399 -7.36 -4.46 -4.94
C VAL A 399 -7.29 -4.23 -6.45
N ARG A 400 -6.55 -3.20 -6.89
CA ARG A 400 -6.28 -2.89 -8.31
C ARG A 400 -5.68 -4.08 -9.05
N ARG A 401 -4.77 -4.82 -8.43
CA ARG A 401 -4.11 -6.02 -8.98
C ARG A 401 -4.90 -7.32 -8.83
N ALA A 402 -6.07 -7.29 -8.17
CA ALA A 402 -6.82 -8.49 -7.84
C ALA A 402 -5.99 -9.54 -7.07
N ILE A 403 -5.09 -9.09 -6.21
CA ILE A 403 -4.35 -9.96 -5.28
C ILE A 403 -5.33 -10.53 -4.26
N ASN A 404 -6.15 -9.67 -3.68
CA ASN A 404 -7.33 -10.06 -2.91
C ASN A 404 -8.55 -10.23 -3.83
N LYS A 405 -9.37 -11.24 -3.54
CA LYS A 405 -10.61 -11.53 -4.26
C LYS A 405 -11.81 -11.10 -3.42
N TYR A 406 -12.78 -10.45 -4.06
CA TYR A 406 -14.02 -10.00 -3.44
C TYR A 406 -15.21 -10.50 -4.27
N PRO A 407 -16.17 -11.24 -3.68
CA PRO A 407 -16.15 -11.78 -2.31
C PRO A 407 -15.00 -12.79 -2.09
N PRO A 408 -14.50 -12.92 -0.85
CA PRO A 408 -13.59 -14.00 -0.45
C PRO A 408 -14.15 -15.38 -0.79
N VAL A 409 -13.27 -16.34 -1.10
CA VAL A 409 -13.70 -17.69 -1.56
C VAL A 409 -14.54 -18.40 -0.50
N ASP A 410 -14.20 -18.25 0.78
CA ASP A 410 -14.93 -18.80 1.92
C ASP A 410 -16.33 -18.19 2.10
N LEU A 411 -16.57 -17.00 1.56
CA LEU A 411 -17.86 -16.32 1.69
C LEU A 411 -18.84 -16.68 0.55
N ARG A 412 -18.36 -17.26 -0.56
CA ARG A 412 -19.18 -17.48 -1.77
C ARG A 412 -20.45 -18.31 -1.52
N SER A 413 -20.36 -19.37 -0.72
CA SER A 413 -21.52 -20.21 -0.38
C SER A 413 -22.58 -19.44 0.42
N LYS A 414 -22.14 -18.63 1.40
CA LYS A 414 -23.02 -17.75 2.20
C LYS A 414 -23.64 -16.65 1.34
N CYS A 415 -22.92 -16.14 0.34
CA CYS A 415 -23.46 -15.18 -0.60
C CYS A 415 -24.53 -15.78 -1.52
N ALA A 416 -24.34 -17.02 -1.98
CA ALA A 416 -25.32 -17.71 -2.83
C ALA A 416 -26.69 -17.90 -2.14
N SER A 417 -26.72 -18.16 -0.83
CA SER A 417 -27.96 -18.28 -0.06
C SER A 417 -28.65 -16.93 0.22
N LEU A 418 -27.88 -15.84 0.27
CA LEU A 418 -28.43 -14.49 0.37
C LEU A 418 -29.08 -14.04 -0.95
N THR A 419 -28.47 -14.38 -2.09
CA THR A 419 -29.08 -14.10 -3.40
C THR A 419 -30.38 -14.89 -3.56
N SER A 420 -30.43 -16.18 -3.21
CA SER A 420 -31.67 -16.97 -3.33
C SER A 420 -32.80 -16.48 -2.40
N SER A 421 -32.48 -15.92 -1.23
CA SER A 421 -33.46 -15.33 -0.32
C SER A 421 -33.94 -13.94 -0.74
N ARG A 422 -33.11 -13.12 -1.41
CA ARG A 422 -33.55 -11.86 -2.05
C ARG A 422 -34.33 -12.09 -3.35
N TYR A 423 -34.00 -13.12 -4.15
CA TYR A 423 -34.76 -13.50 -5.35
C TYR A 423 -36.20 -13.95 -5.03
N LYS A 424 -36.47 -14.48 -3.83
CA LYS A 424 -37.86 -14.70 -3.36
C LYS A 424 -38.66 -13.42 -3.09
N ARG A 425 -38.02 -12.26 -2.92
CA ARG A 425 -38.67 -10.95 -2.73
C ARG A 425 -38.81 -10.13 -4.01
N ASN A 426 -38.02 -10.42 -5.05
CA ASN A 426 -37.99 -9.64 -6.30
C ASN A 426 -38.44 -10.41 -7.54
N ALA A 427 -39.09 -11.57 -7.40
CA ALA A 427 -39.73 -12.28 -8.51
C ALA A 427 -41.05 -11.57 -8.93
N LEU A 428 -40.92 -10.37 -9.51
CA LEU A 428 -41.93 -9.64 -10.30
C LEU A 428 -41.22 -8.49 -11.05
N SER A 429 -40.23 -8.82 -11.87
CA SER A 429 -39.78 -8.05 -13.06
C SER A 429 -38.54 -8.71 -13.66
N GLU A 430 -38.75 -9.72 -14.49
CA GLU A 430 -37.70 -10.28 -15.35
C GLU A 430 -37.54 -9.42 -16.62
N VAL A 431 -36.31 -9.04 -16.93
CA VAL A 431 -35.85 -8.85 -18.32
C VAL A 431 -34.52 -9.61 -18.46
N LYS A 432 -34.42 -10.35 -19.56
CA LYS A 432 -33.44 -11.39 -19.88
C LYS A 432 -32.01 -10.85 -20.10
N GLU A 433 -31.03 -11.61 -19.63
CA GLU A 433 -29.60 -11.54 -20.03
C GLU A 433 -29.41 -12.27 -21.38
N GLU A 434 -28.74 -11.62 -22.33
CA GLU A 434 -28.14 -12.27 -23.51
C GLU A 434 -26.61 -12.26 -23.32
N ASP A 435 -26.03 -13.46 -23.30
CA ASP A 435 -24.59 -13.71 -23.33
C ASP A 435 -24.02 -13.41 -24.73
N ILE A 436 -22.93 -12.65 -24.79
CA ILE A 436 -22.08 -12.59 -25.98
C ILE A 436 -20.67 -13.02 -25.57
N ASP A 437 -20.35 -14.28 -25.89
CA ASP A 437 -19.00 -14.81 -25.94
C ASP A 437 -18.22 -14.14 -27.07
N PHE A 438 -17.02 -13.64 -26.76
CA PHE A 438 -16.03 -13.27 -27.78
C PHE A 438 -14.98 -14.37 -27.86
N GLU A 439 -15.09 -15.18 -28.90
CA GLU A 439 -14.08 -16.11 -29.38
C GLU A 439 -12.82 -15.32 -29.79
N VAL A 440 -11.66 -15.73 -29.27
CA VAL A 440 -10.36 -15.20 -29.70
C VAL A 440 -9.83 -16.12 -30.81
N GLU A 441 -10.00 -15.68 -32.05
CA GLU A 441 -9.36 -16.32 -33.21
C GLU A 441 -7.86 -16.02 -33.22
N LEU A 442 -7.06 -17.08 -33.14
CA LEU A 442 -5.61 -17.10 -33.34
C LEU A 442 -5.32 -16.95 -34.84
N LEU A 443 -4.70 -15.86 -35.27
CA LEU A 443 -4.11 -15.75 -36.60
C LEU A 443 -2.60 -16.05 -36.55
N ASN A 444 -2.21 -17.08 -37.30
CA ASN A 444 -0.83 -17.47 -37.58
C ASN A 444 -0.11 -16.45 -38.49
N PRO A 445 1.22 -16.32 -38.39
CA PRO A 445 2.00 -15.37 -39.19
C PRO A 445 2.63 -16.03 -40.41
N THR A 446 2.12 -15.76 -41.60
CA THR A 446 2.88 -15.84 -42.87
C THR A 446 2.18 -15.01 -43.93
N GLU A 447 2.74 -13.86 -44.31
CA GLU A 447 3.02 -13.50 -45.70
C GLU A 447 3.66 -12.11 -45.79
N THR A 448 4.65 -12.02 -46.67
CA THR A 448 5.47 -10.86 -46.99
C THR A 448 4.81 -10.00 -48.08
N VAL A 449 5.36 -8.79 -48.23
CA VAL A 449 5.38 -7.90 -49.42
C VAL A 449 4.51 -6.64 -49.32
N GLY A 450 5.16 -5.49 -49.54
CA GLY A 450 4.49 -4.31 -50.10
C GLY A 450 4.98 -2.94 -49.60
N VAL A 451 6.22 -2.56 -49.90
CA VAL A 451 6.67 -1.15 -49.77
C VAL A 451 5.93 -0.30 -50.80
N THR A 452 5.24 0.75 -50.35
CA THR A 452 4.84 1.86 -51.23
C THR A 452 5.17 3.20 -50.56
N ASN A 453 6.08 3.93 -51.21
CA ASN A 453 6.39 5.35 -51.00
C ASN A 453 5.26 6.23 -51.58
N TYR A 454 5.05 7.44 -51.04
CA TYR A 454 4.70 8.70 -51.74
C TYR A 454 4.45 9.85 -50.71
N PRO A 455 4.54 11.15 -51.04
CA PRO A 455 5.74 11.97 -50.86
C PRO A 455 5.56 13.23 -49.97
N LEU A 456 6.68 13.94 -49.80
CA LEU A 456 6.88 15.23 -49.11
C LEU A 456 6.04 16.39 -49.70
N GLY A 457 5.56 17.27 -48.81
CA GLY A 457 5.00 18.59 -49.12
C GLY A 457 5.42 19.62 -48.06
N GLU A 458 5.81 20.80 -48.52
CA GLU A 458 6.66 21.80 -47.86
C GLU A 458 5.98 22.76 -46.86
N SER A 459 6.84 23.30 -45.99
CA SER A 459 6.95 24.67 -45.46
C SER A 459 5.74 25.39 -44.82
N HIS A 460 5.94 25.85 -43.58
CA HIS A 460 5.93 27.29 -43.26
C HIS A 460 6.68 27.58 -41.95
N THR A 461 7.85 28.21 -42.08
CA THR A 461 8.59 28.89 -41.02
C THR A 461 8.03 30.31 -40.84
N ARG A 462 7.75 30.70 -39.59
CA ARG A 462 7.66 32.11 -39.18
C ARG A 462 8.52 32.35 -37.95
N THR A 463 9.56 33.15 -38.18
CA THR A 463 10.44 33.83 -37.24
C THR A 463 9.67 34.82 -36.38
N PHE A 464 10.00 34.93 -35.10
CA PHE A 464 9.77 36.16 -34.32
C PHE A 464 10.97 36.47 -33.44
N SER A 465 11.23 37.77 -33.35
CA SER A 465 12.46 38.47 -33.00
C SER A 465 12.74 38.59 -31.50
N SER A 466 14.04 38.63 -31.20
CA SER A 466 14.66 39.14 -29.99
C SER A 466 14.37 40.63 -29.77
N GLN A 467 14.06 41.01 -28.52
CA GLN A 467 14.29 42.36 -27.99
C GLN A 467 14.99 42.25 -26.62
N THR A 468 16.14 42.90 -26.56
CA THR A 468 16.98 43.17 -25.40
C THR A 468 16.46 44.38 -24.63
N VAL A 469 16.48 44.33 -23.29
CA VAL A 469 16.41 45.52 -22.42
C VAL A 469 17.47 45.40 -21.32
N GLY A 470 18.46 46.31 -21.41
CA GLY A 470 18.94 47.20 -20.34
C GLY A 470 19.34 46.64 -18.97
N LEU A 471 20.66 46.71 -18.72
CA LEU A 471 21.36 46.64 -17.43
C LEU A 471 21.03 47.83 -16.52
N ASP A 472 20.96 47.60 -15.21
CA ASP A 472 21.43 48.59 -14.20
C ASP A 472 21.89 47.93 -12.88
N LYS A 473 23.19 48.12 -12.62
CA LYS A 473 23.97 48.36 -11.38
C LYS A 473 23.76 47.56 -10.08
N GLU A 474 24.85 46.86 -9.74
CA GLU A 474 25.56 46.73 -8.44
C GLU A 474 24.92 47.34 -7.18
N ASP A 475 24.66 46.47 -6.18
CA ASP A 475 25.03 46.74 -4.78
C ASP A 475 25.68 45.47 -4.20
N ASN A 476 26.89 45.67 -3.69
CA ASN A 476 27.82 44.65 -3.25
C ASN A 476 27.75 44.60 -1.72
N ARG A 477 27.12 43.56 -1.16
CA ARG A 477 27.30 43.22 0.25
C ARG A 477 27.65 41.75 0.38
N GLU A 478 28.93 41.56 0.70
CA GLU A 478 29.51 40.36 1.29
C GLU A 478 28.57 39.75 2.32
N ARG A 479 28.12 38.52 2.05
CA ARG A 479 27.72 37.57 3.08
C ARG A 479 28.40 36.25 2.78
N GLU A 480 29.42 35.96 3.57
CA GLU A 480 30.04 34.67 3.72
C GLU A 480 28.96 33.58 3.74
N THR A 481 28.98 32.74 2.71
CA THR A 481 28.06 31.61 2.58
C THR A 481 28.78 30.37 3.09
N GLU A 482 28.83 30.21 4.42
CA GLU A 482 29.12 28.91 5.02
C GLU A 482 27.91 28.00 4.79
N GLN A 483 27.94 27.26 3.68
CA GLN A 483 27.03 26.13 3.44
C GLN A 483 27.43 24.96 4.32
N ILE A 484 26.83 24.86 5.51
CA ILE A 484 26.85 23.64 6.32
C ILE A 484 25.69 22.75 5.86
N ILE A 485 26.00 21.80 4.97
CA ILE A 485 25.09 20.72 4.58
C ILE A 485 25.20 19.62 5.64
N ASN A 486 24.26 19.62 6.59
CA ASN A 486 24.04 18.49 7.49
C ASN A 486 22.88 17.64 6.93
N LEU A 487 23.24 16.58 6.21
CA LEU A 487 22.32 15.51 5.83
C LEU A 487 22.74 14.28 6.63
N THR A 488 21.88 13.91 7.59
CA THR A 488 22.07 12.74 8.46
C THR A 488 21.75 11.44 7.76
#